data_AF-A0AAD0WGD6-F1
#
_entry.id   AF-A0AAD0WGD6-F1
#
_cell.length_a   1.000
_cell.length_b   1.000
_cell.length_c   1.000
_cell.angle_alpha   90.00
_cell.angle_beta   90.00
_cell.angle_gamma   90.00
#
_symmetry.space_group_name_H-M   'P 1'
#
loop_
_entity.id
_entity.type
_entity.pdbx_description
1 polymer ?
#
loop_
_entity_poly.entity_id
_entity_poly.type
_entity_poly.pdbx_seq_one_letter_code
_entity_poly.pdbx_strand_id
1 'polypeptide(L)' 'MEYSLPTILLAACALVFVVEGILPFVAPQAWRRAFQALTELPDEKLRVIGLVSMAVGLILLRLLHR' A
#
# COMPACT_ATOMS: atom_id res chain seq x y z
N MET A 1 1.48 24.86 15.11
CA MET A 1 1.95 23.57 15.65
C MET A 1 2.83 22.97 14.56
N GLU A 2 4.15 23.10 14.67
CA GLU A 2 5.07 22.45 13.73
C GLU A 2 4.93 20.95 13.93
N TYR A 3 4.37 20.26 12.94
CA TYR A 3 4.36 18.81 12.94
C TYR A 3 5.78 18.31 12.71
N SER A 4 6.37 17.67 13.72
CA SER A 4 7.66 17.01 13.57
C SER A 4 7.57 15.90 12.53
N LEU A 5 8.54 15.81 11.62
CA LEU A 5 8.70 14.71 10.67
C LEU A 5 8.40 13.31 11.25
N PRO A 6 8.91 12.93 12.46
CA PRO A 6 8.57 11.64 13.05
C PRO A 6 7.06 11.45 13.28
N THR A 7 6.34 12.49 13.70
CA THR A 7 4.89 12.43 13.91
C THR A 7 4.15 12.20 12.60
N ILE A 8 4.57 12.85 11.52
CA ILE A 8 3.95 12.69 10.19
C ILE A 8 4.18 11.27 9.67
N LEU A 9 5.40 10.75 9.80
CA LEU A 9 5.72 9.38 9.38
C LEU A 9 4.94 8.33 10.19
N LEU A 10 4.85 8.51 11.51
CA LEU A 10 4.05 7.62 12.37
C LEU A 10 2.56 7.67 12.00
N ALA A 11 2.02 8.85 11.71
CA ALA A 11 0.64 9.00 11.26
C ALA A 11 0.39 8.33 9.89
N ALA A 12 1.32 8.51 8.93
CA ALA A 12 1.24 7.84 7.64
C ALA A 12 1.29 6.31 7.78
N CYS A 13 2.19 5.78 8.61
CA CYS A 13 2.24 4.35 8.92
C CYS A 13 0.94 3.85 9.56
N ALA A 14 0.40 4.57 10.55
CA ALA A 14 -0.87 4.20 11.18
C ALA A 14 -2.02 4.14 10.16
N LEU A 15 -2.08 5.10 9.23
CA LEU A 15 -3.08 5.11 8.17
C LEU A 15 -2.95 3.90 7.23
N VAL A 16 -1.72 3.52 6.87
CA VAL A 16 -1.47 2.30 6.06
C VAL A 16 -2.01 1.07 6.77
N PHE A 17 -1.75 0.89 8.06
CA PHE A 17 -2.28 -0.24 8.84
C PHE A 17 -3.81 -0.25 8.90
N VAL A 18 -4.44 0.92 9.07
CA VAL A 18 -5.91 1.02 9.05
C VAL A 18 -6.45 0.59 7.69
N VAL A 19 -5.91 1.13 6.59
CA VAL A 19 -6.37 0.82 5.23
C VAL A 19 -6.14 -0.66 4.89
N GLU A 20 -4.97 -1.20 5.21
CA GLU A 20 -4.64 -2.61 4.99
C GLU A 20 -5.54 -3.54 5.83
N GLY A 21 -5.94 -3.11 7.03
CA GLY A 21 -6.82 -3.87 7.92
C GLY A 21 -8.30 -3.90 7.52
N ILE A 22 -8.78 -2.96 6.71
CA ILE A 22 -10.21 -2.90 6.32
C ILE A 22 -10.63 -4.14 5.54
N LEU A 23 -9.88 -4.54 4.51
CA LEU A 23 -10.24 -5.68 3.66
C LEU A 23 -10.28 -7.03 4.41
N PRO A 24 -9.28 -7.40 5.22
CA PRO A 24 -9.34 -8.62 6.01
C PRO A 24 -10.42 -8.58 7.10
N PHE A 25 -10.78 -7.40 7.62
CA PHE A 25 -11.87 -7.26 8.59
C PHE A 25 -13.26 -7.43 7.95
N VAL A 26 -13.52 -6.74 6.83
CA VAL A 26 -14.83 -6.73 6.16
C VAL A 26 -15.05 -7.99 5.32
N ALA A 27 -14.03 -8.45 4.59
CA ALA A 27 -14.14 -9.55 3.62
C ALA A 27 -12.96 -10.53 3.71
N PRO A 28 -12.79 -11.26 4.83
CA PRO A 28 -11.63 -12.12 5.07
C PRO A 28 -11.46 -13.27 4.06
N GLN A 29 -12.54 -13.74 3.44
CA GLN A 29 -12.46 -14.78 2.40
C GLN A 29 -11.95 -14.22 1.06
N ALA A 30 -12.43 -13.04 0.66
CA ALA A 30 -11.98 -12.37 -0.55
C ALA A 30 -10.50 -11.99 -0.45
N TRP A 31 -10.09 -11.45 0.71
CA TRP A 31 -8.69 -11.16 1.01
C TRP A 31 -7.79 -12.38 0.87
N ARG A 32 -8.17 -13.51 1.49
CA ARG A 32 -7.40 -14.76 1.39
C ARG A 32 -7.25 -15.26 -0.05
N ARG A 33 -8.33 -15.24 -0.84
CA ARG A 33 -8.28 -15.65 -2.26
C ARG A 33 -7.38 -14.74 -3.08
N ALA A 34 -7.48 -13.43 -2.89
CA ALA A 34 -6.61 -12.46 -3.56
C ALA A 34 -5.14 -12.68 -3.20
N PHE A 35 -4.85 -12.90 -1.92
CA PHE A 35 -3.48 -13.16 -1.46
C PHE A 35 -2.92 -14.48 -2.02
N GLN A 36 -3.73 -15.54 -2.06
CA GLN A 36 -3.35 -16.81 -2.69
C GLN A 36 -3.02 -16.65 -4.18
N ALA A 37 -3.88 -15.95 -4.91
CA ALA A 37 -3.64 -15.65 -6.33
C ALA A 37 -2.35 -14.85 -6.54
N LEU A 38 -2.03 -13.91 -5.64
CA LEU A 38 -0.78 -13.16 -5.69
C LEU A 38 0.45 -14.04 -5.43
N THR A 39 0.37 -14.99 -4.49
CA THR A 39 1.48 -15.91 -4.19
C THR A 39 1.72 -16.95 -5.27
N GLU A 40 0.74 -17.21 -6.14
CA GLU A 40 0.88 -18.11 -7.29
C GLU A 40 1.52 -17.41 -8.51
N LEU A 41 1.68 -16.08 -8.48
CA LEU A 41 2.33 -15.36 -9.56
C LEU A 41 3.85 -15.62 -9.55
N PRO A 42 4.48 -15.76 -10.73
CA PRO A 42 5.93 -15.77 -10.83
C PRO A 42 6.55 -14.47 -10.27
N ASP A 43 7.71 -14.59 -9.62
CA ASP A 43 8.44 -13.46 -9.02
C ASP A 43 8.63 -12.27 -9.96
N GLU A 44 8.86 -12.54 -11.25
CA GLU A 44 8.99 -11.51 -12.28
C GLU A 44 7.74 -10.63 -12.40
N LYS A 45 6.55 -11.25 -12.37
CA LYS A 45 5.27 -10.52 -12.43
C LYS A 45 5.04 -9.74 -11.14
N LEU A 46 5.36 -10.34 -9.99
CA LEU A 46 5.22 -9.67 -8.69
C LEU A 46 6.11 -8.41 -8.62
N ARG A 47 7.35 -8.50 -9.12
CA ARG A 47 8.27 -7.35 -9.23
C ARG A 47 7.74 -6.26 -10.16
N VAL A 48 7.17 -6.62 -11.31
CA VAL A 48 6.57 -5.64 -12.23
C VAL A 48 5.38 -4.93 -11.59
N ILE A 49 4.48 -5.67 -10.92
CA ILE A 49 3.35 -5.09 -10.18
C ILE A 49 3.85 -4.11 -9.12
N GLY A 50 4.87 -4.50 -8.35
CA GLY A 50 5.51 -3.63 -7.37
C GLY A 50 6.11 -2.36 -8.01
N LEU A 51 6.81 -2.50 -9.13
CA LEU A 51 7.42 -1.38 -9.85
C LEU A 51 6.36 -0.41 -10.39
N VAL A 52 5.28 -0.92 -10.97
CA VAL A 52 4.15 -0.08 -11.43
C VAL A 52 3.51 0.64 -10.25
N SER A 53 3.27 -0.05 -9.12
CA SER A 53 2.71 0.57 -7.90
C SER A 53 3.61 1.70 -7.37
N MET A 54 4.93 1.47 -7.27
CA MET A 54 5.89 2.49 -6.86
C MET A 54 5.91 3.69 -7.83
N ALA A 55 5.88 3.44 -9.14
CA ALA A 55 5.87 4.50 -10.15
C ALA A 55 4.61 5.37 -10.06
N VAL A 56 3.44 4.75 -9.90
CA VAL A 56 2.17 5.47 -9.68
C VAL A 56 2.23 6.31 -8.40
N GLY A 57 2.73 5.73 -7.30
CA GLY A 57 2.92 6.45 -6.04
C GLY A 57 3.83 7.68 -6.18
N LEU A 58 4.95 7.54 -6.90
CA LEU A 58 5.88 8.64 -7.15
C LEU A 58 5.25 9.75 -8.02
N ILE A 59 4.48 9.37 -9.04
CA ILE A 59 3.76 10.33 -9.89
C ILE A 59 2.73 11.10 -9.06
N LEU A 60 1.92 10.42 -8.26
CA LEU A 60 0.93 11.05 -7.38
C LEU A 60 1.60 11.98 -6.37
N LEU A 61 2.69 11.53 -5.73
CA LEU A 61 3.45 12.37 -4.81
C LEU A 61 3.97 13.63 -5.49
N ARG A 62 4.54 13.51 -6.70
CA ARG A 62 5.02 14.65 -7.47
C ARG A 62 3.90 15.59 -7.91
N LEU A 63 2.71 15.07 -8.22
CA LEU A 63 1.55 15.88 -8.58
C LEU A 63 0.97 16.62 -7.39
N LEU A 64 0.90 15.97 -6.22
CA LEU A 64 0.34 16.57 -5.00
C LEU A 64 1.29 17.56 -4.34
N HIS A 65 2.61 17.38 -4.51
CA HIS A 65 3.66 18.27 -4.00
C HIS A 65 4.08 19.36 -5.02
N ARG A 66 3.23 19.66 -6.01
CA ARG A 66 3.38 20.83 -6.89
C ARG A 66 2.70 22.06 -6.30
#